data_AF-W4QDV2-F1
#
_entry.id   AF-W4QDV2-F1
#
_cell.length_a   1.000
_cell.length_b   1.000
_cell.length_c   1.000
_cell.angle_alpha   90.00
_cell.angle_beta   90.00
_cell.angle_gamma   90.00
#
_symmetry.space_group_name_H-M   'P 1'
#
loop_
_entity.id
_entity.type
_entity.pdbx_description
1 polymer ?
#
loop_
_entity_poly.entity_id
_entity_poly.type
_entity_poly.pdbx_seq_one_letter_code
_entity_poly.pdbx_strand_id
1 'polypeptide(L)'
;MRIDAHQHYWKMSRNDYGWIKPDNKRMYRDYSPADLLPHLKNHKINKTILVQAAPTVDETMFLLELSQTEDTIAAVVGWLDLAEANYTKQLEIYKSYQKFAGIRVMIQDMDDETIILSPPYVKAFKYFEAIQLPVDLLVTHDQLDTLNQLMEIVPTLRGVIDHLGKLIFLIDRLKIGSLT
;
A
#
# COMPACT_ATOMS: atom_id res chain seq x y z
N MET A 1 -4.47 -20.48 7.91
CA MET A 1 -5.11 -19.43 7.09
C MET A 1 -4.07 -18.91 6.10
N ARG A 2 -4.37 -18.85 4.80
CA ARG A 2 -3.51 -18.31 3.74
C ARG A 2 -4.00 -16.93 3.33
N ILE A 3 -3.10 -15.96 3.29
CA ILE A 3 -3.41 -14.56 3.01
C ILE A 3 -2.63 -14.12 1.77
N ASP A 4 -3.32 -13.47 0.84
CA ASP A 4 -2.67 -12.61 -0.15
C ASP A 4 -2.43 -11.25 0.51
N ALA A 5 -1.17 -10.92 0.76
CA ALA A 5 -0.81 -9.79 1.60
C ALA A 5 -0.85 -8.45 0.85
N HIS A 6 -1.07 -8.43 -0.46
CA HIS A 6 -1.03 -7.18 -1.23
C HIS A 6 -1.84 -7.27 -2.52
N GLN A 7 -3.02 -6.67 -2.54
CA GLN A 7 -3.83 -6.49 -3.74
C GLN A 7 -4.60 -5.16 -3.73
N HIS A 8 -5.13 -4.77 -4.88
CA HIS A 8 -5.88 -3.53 -5.06
C HIS A 8 -7.24 -3.77 -5.73
N TYR A 9 -8.21 -2.93 -5.37
CA TYR A 9 -9.44 -2.73 -6.11
C TYR A 9 -9.55 -1.26 -6.49
N TRP A 10 -10.19 -0.98 -7.63
CA TRP A 10 -10.41 0.39 -8.06
C TRP A 10 -11.65 0.52 -8.93
N LYS A 11 -12.21 1.73 -8.94
CA LYS A 11 -13.31 2.14 -9.82
C LYS A 11 -12.87 3.34 -10.65
N MET A 12 -12.81 3.20 -11.97
CA MET A 12 -12.33 4.25 -12.87
C MET A 12 -13.12 5.56 -12.72
N SER A 13 -14.39 5.49 -12.30
CA SER A 13 -15.23 6.66 -12.03
C SER A 13 -14.71 7.56 -10.91
N ARG A 14 -13.81 7.08 -10.03
CA ARG A 14 -13.20 7.88 -8.95
C ARG A 14 -12.17 8.87 -9.48
N ASN A 15 -11.60 8.60 -10.65
CA ASN A 15 -10.71 9.51 -11.39
C ASN A 15 -9.49 10.02 -10.59
N ASP A 16 -9.04 9.27 -9.59
CA ASP A 16 -7.88 9.59 -8.74
C ASP A 16 -6.69 8.63 -8.97
N TYR A 17 -6.83 7.67 -9.87
CA TYR A 17 -5.77 6.71 -10.26
C TYR A 17 -4.88 7.24 -11.40
N GLY A 18 -4.18 8.36 -11.17
CA GLY A 18 -3.39 9.05 -12.20
C GLY A 18 -2.29 8.21 -12.88
N TRP A 19 -1.88 7.10 -12.25
CA TRP A 19 -0.90 6.15 -12.78
C TRP A 19 -1.49 5.14 -13.78
N ILE A 20 -2.82 4.94 -13.81
CA ILE A 20 -3.48 4.04 -14.77
C ILE A 20 -3.76 4.81 -16.06
N LYS A 21 -3.09 4.43 -17.15
CA LYS A 21 -3.20 5.11 -18.45
C LYS A 21 -4.19 4.40 -19.39
N PRO A 22 -4.96 5.14 -20.23
CA PRO A 22 -5.95 4.57 -21.15
C PRO A 22 -5.43 3.56 -22.17
N ASP A 23 -4.16 3.66 -22.53
CA ASP A 23 -3.48 2.73 -23.44
C ASP A 23 -3.24 1.35 -22.79
N ASN A 24 -3.18 1.27 -21.46
CA ASN A 24 -3.15 0.02 -20.72
C ASN A 24 -4.56 -0.57 -20.56
N LYS A 25 -5.10 -1.13 -21.65
CA LYS A 25 -6.45 -1.73 -21.69
C LYS A 25 -6.71 -2.80 -20.62
N ARG A 26 -5.66 -3.45 -20.09
CA ARG A 26 -5.82 -4.45 -19.02
C ARG A 26 -6.17 -3.75 -17.71
N MET A 27 -5.43 -2.71 -17.35
CA MET A 27 -5.63 -2.00 -16.07
C MET A 27 -6.73 -0.92 -16.15
N TYR A 28 -6.98 -0.36 -17.33
CA TYR A 28 -7.94 0.73 -17.55
C TYR A 28 -9.40 0.22 -17.60
N ARG A 29 -9.85 -0.39 -16.50
CA ARG A 29 -11.22 -0.85 -16.24
C ARG A 29 -11.41 -0.99 -14.73
N ASP A 30 -12.64 -1.16 -14.27
CA ASP A 30 -12.89 -1.47 -12.85
C ASP A 30 -12.37 -2.85 -12.46
N TYR A 31 -11.83 -2.94 -11.24
CA TYR A 31 -11.44 -4.19 -10.60
C TYR A 31 -12.09 -4.29 -9.22
N SER A 32 -12.78 -5.41 -9.00
CA SER A 32 -13.67 -5.64 -7.87
C SER A 32 -13.43 -7.02 -7.23
N PRO A 33 -14.04 -7.30 -6.06
CA PRO A 33 -13.99 -8.63 -5.46
C PRO A 33 -14.44 -9.76 -6.38
N ALA A 34 -15.40 -9.50 -7.28
CA ALA A 34 -15.88 -10.49 -8.23
C ALA A 34 -14.80 -10.92 -9.23
N ASP A 35 -13.90 -10.01 -9.61
CA ASP A 35 -12.77 -10.30 -10.50
C ASP A 35 -11.73 -11.19 -9.81
N LEU A 36 -11.49 -10.99 -8.51
CA LEU A 36 -10.43 -11.70 -7.77
C LEU A 36 -10.91 -13.06 -7.20
N LEU A 37 -12.19 -13.19 -6.83
CA LEU A 37 -12.73 -14.36 -6.14
C LEU A 37 -12.43 -15.71 -6.84
N PRO A 38 -12.52 -15.86 -8.18
CA PRO A 38 -12.14 -17.10 -8.85
C PRO A 38 -10.67 -17.49 -8.63
N HIS A 39 -9.78 -16.50 -8.60
CA HIS A 39 -8.35 -16.71 -8.37
C HIS A 39 -8.08 -17.13 -6.92
N LEU A 40 -8.71 -16.48 -5.94
CA LEU A 40 -8.57 -16.86 -4.53
C LEU A 40 -8.96 -18.32 -4.30
N LYS A 41 -10.07 -18.75 -4.91
CA LYS A 41 -10.53 -20.15 -4.86
C LYS A 41 -9.52 -21.10 -5.49
N ASN A 42 -9.06 -20.80 -6.71
CA ASN A 42 -8.10 -21.64 -7.43
C ASN A 42 -6.78 -21.82 -6.66
N HIS A 43 -6.29 -20.77 -6.03
CA HIS A 43 -5.02 -20.77 -5.29
C HIS A 43 -5.16 -21.09 -3.79
N LYS A 44 -6.38 -21.39 -3.33
CA LYS A 44 -6.70 -21.69 -1.92
C LYS A 44 -6.26 -20.57 -0.96
N ILE A 45 -6.44 -19.31 -1.39
CA ILE A 45 -6.21 -18.12 -0.57
C ILE A 45 -7.50 -17.83 0.21
N ASN A 46 -7.39 -17.68 1.53
CA ASN A 46 -8.55 -17.52 2.40
C ASN A 46 -9.01 -16.07 2.51
N LYS A 47 -8.06 -15.13 2.57
CA LYS A 47 -8.31 -13.69 2.72
C LYS A 47 -7.25 -12.87 1.99
N THR A 48 -7.51 -11.59 1.82
CA THR A 48 -6.60 -10.62 1.20
C THR A 48 -6.39 -9.41 2.09
N ILE A 49 -5.27 -8.72 1.92
CA ILE A 49 -5.05 -7.37 2.43
C ILE A 49 -5.24 -6.40 1.27
N LEU A 50 -6.18 -5.47 1.43
CA LEU A 50 -6.53 -4.48 0.42
C LEU A 50 -5.71 -3.22 0.66
N VAL A 51 -4.82 -2.89 -0.28
CA VAL A 51 -3.87 -1.78 -0.15
C VAL A 51 -4.32 -0.62 -1.04
N GLN A 52 -4.16 0.63 -0.57
CA GLN A 52 -4.52 1.83 -1.32
C GLN A 52 -3.92 1.86 -2.73
N ALA A 53 -4.66 2.35 -3.72
CA ALA A 53 -4.17 2.51 -5.09
C ALA A 53 -4.10 3.98 -5.55
N ALA A 54 -4.65 4.93 -4.79
CA ALA A 54 -4.55 6.37 -5.04
C ALA A 54 -4.21 7.14 -3.75
N PRO A 55 -3.44 8.25 -3.83
CA PRO A 55 -3.03 9.03 -2.66
C PRO A 55 -4.13 10.01 -2.22
N THR A 56 -5.31 9.48 -1.88
CA THR A 56 -6.47 10.29 -1.45
C THR A 56 -7.13 9.72 -0.20
N VAL A 57 -7.68 10.59 0.63
CA VAL A 57 -8.51 10.17 1.79
C VAL A 57 -9.72 9.37 1.30
N ASP A 58 -10.33 9.80 0.19
CA ASP A 58 -11.48 9.15 -0.42
C ASP A 58 -11.18 7.71 -0.86
N GLU A 59 -9.94 7.39 -1.23
CA GLU A 59 -9.52 6.02 -1.55
C GLU A 59 -9.53 5.17 -0.29
N THR A 60 -8.89 5.64 0.78
CA THR A 60 -8.90 4.93 2.06
C THR A 60 -10.32 4.66 2.54
N MET A 61 -11.20 5.66 2.46
CA MET A 61 -12.60 5.50 2.86
C MET A 61 -13.33 4.48 2.00
N PHE A 62 -13.15 4.51 0.67
CA PHE A 62 -13.73 3.51 -0.23
C PHE A 62 -13.29 2.08 0.10
N LEU A 63 -11.99 1.87 0.35
CA LEU A 63 -11.47 0.54 0.70
C LEU A 63 -11.99 0.06 2.07
N LEU A 64 -12.08 0.97 3.05
CA LEU A 64 -12.61 0.68 4.37
C LEU A 64 -14.09 0.33 4.32
N GLU A 65 -14.91 1.08 3.58
CA GLU A 65 -16.32 0.79 3.36
C GLU A 65 -16.53 -0.55 2.64
N LEU A 66 -15.78 -0.80 1.56
CA LEU A 66 -15.81 -2.07 0.85
C LEU A 66 -15.44 -3.24 1.78
N SER A 67 -14.47 -3.04 2.67
CA SER A 67 -14.06 -4.08 3.62
C SER A 67 -15.18 -4.50 4.59
N GLN A 68 -16.19 -3.66 4.84
CA GLN A 68 -17.29 -3.99 5.73
C GLN A 68 -18.24 -5.03 5.13
N THR A 69 -18.41 -5.03 3.81
CA THR A 69 -19.32 -5.95 3.12
C THR A 69 -18.58 -7.16 2.54
N GLU A 70 -17.28 -7.05 2.30
CA GLU A 70 -16.52 -8.12 1.64
C GLU A 70 -15.71 -8.97 2.58
N ASP A 71 -16.21 -10.18 2.81
CA ASP A 71 -15.58 -11.15 3.69
C ASP A 71 -14.17 -11.54 3.26
N THR A 72 -13.86 -11.55 1.96
CA THR A 72 -12.52 -11.92 1.48
C THR A 72 -11.44 -10.93 1.91
N ILE A 73 -11.80 -9.72 2.35
CA ILE A 73 -10.86 -8.72 2.86
C ILE A 73 -10.63 -8.97 4.35
N ALA A 74 -9.39 -9.29 4.74
CA ALA A 74 -8.99 -9.40 6.14
C ALA A 74 -8.63 -8.03 6.73
N ALA A 75 -7.97 -7.18 5.96
CA ALA A 75 -7.58 -5.85 6.41
C ALA A 75 -7.37 -4.88 5.26
N VAL A 76 -7.28 -3.59 5.61
CA VAL A 76 -7.04 -2.46 4.71
C VAL A 76 -5.79 -1.71 5.14
N VAL A 77 -4.92 -1.45 4.18
CA VAL A 77 -3.78 -0.51 4.30
C VAL A 77 -4.16 0.75 3.53
N GLY A 78 -4.42 1.83 4.28
CA GLY A 78 -4.91 3.10 3.73
C GLY A 78 -3.81 4.03 3.25
N TRP A 79 -4.20 5.17 2.70
CA TRP A 79 -3.36 6.34 2.50
C TRP A 79 -3.65 7.41 3.55
N LEU A 80 -2.64 8.21 3.88
CA LEU A 80 -2.77 9.35 4.79
C LEU A 80 -1.83 10.49 4.33
N ASP A 81 -2.33 11.72 4.31
CA ASP A 81 -1.50 12.88 4.01
C ASP A 81 -0.64 13.25 5.23
N LEU A 82 0.65 12.94 5.20
CA LEU A 82 1.56 13.27 6.31
C LEU A 82 2.03 14.73 6.30
N ALA A 83 1.79 15.47 5.22
CA ALA A 83 2.09 16.90 5.14
C ALA A 83 1.03 17.75 5.86
N GLU A 84 -0.20 17.24 6.01
CA GLU A 84 -1.24 17.90 6.77
C GLU A 84 -0.98 17.85 8.28
N ALA A 85 -1.02 19.00 8.95
CA ALA A 85 -0.73 19.10 10.39
C ALA A 85 -1.68 18.27 11.29
N ASN A 86 -2.85 17.90 10.77
CA ASN A 86 -3.93 17.21 11.48
C ASN A 86 -4.19 15.78 10.96
N TYR A 87 -3.24 15.15 10.27
CA TYR A 87 -3.37 13.76 9.79
C TYR A 87 -3.80 12.77 10.90
N THR A 88 -3.47 13.06 12.16
CA THR A 88 -3.86 12.23 13.31
C THR A 88 -5.37 12.16 13.49
N LYS A 89 -6.11 13.23 13.19
CA LYS A 89 -7.58 13.21 13.24
C LYS A 89 -8.15 12.24 12.21
N GLN A 90 -7.59 12.24 11.00
CA GLN A 90 -7.99 11.33 9.94
C GLN A 90 -7.61 9.88 10.28
N LEU A 91 -6.45 9.67 10.91
CA LEU A 91 -6.06 8.34 11.41
C LEU A 91 -7.04 7.81 12.47
N GLU A 92 -7.54 8.64 13.38
CA GLU A 92 -8.53 8.19 14.38
C GLU A 92 -9.86 7.77 13.73
N ILE A 93 -10.27 8.43 12.62
CA ILE A 93 -11.42 7.98 11.82
C ILE A 93 -11.14 6.57 11.27
N TYR A 94 -9.97 6.36 10.67
CA TYR A 94 -9.60 5.04 10.11
C TYR A 94 -9.57 3.96 11.19
N LYS A 95 -9.03 4.25 12.37
CA LYS A 95 -8.97 3.32 13.51
C LYS A 95 -10.35 2.90 14.04
N SER A 96 -11.42 3.63 13.75
CA SER A 96 -12.77 3.19 14.08
C SER A 96 -13.28 2.03 13.21
N TYR A 97 -12.65 1.78 12.07
CA TYR A 97 -12.96 0.65 11.19
C TYR A 97 -12.22 -0.60 11.65
N GLN A 98 -12.96 -1.66 11.95
CA GLN A 98 -12.40 -2.91 12.49
C GLN A 98 -11.29 -3.54 11.62
N LYS A 99 -11.36 -3.36 10.29
CA LYS A 99 -10.40 -3.92 9.33
C LYS A 99 -9.26 -2.97 8.96
N PHE A 100 -9.18 -1.77 9.53
CA PHE A 100 -8.02 -0.90 9.32
C PHE A 100 -6.77 -1.51 10.00
N ALA A 101 -5.68 -1.64 9.25
CA ALA A 101 -4.46 -2.28 9.75
C ALA A 101 -3.18 -1.48 9.59
N GLY A 102 -3.18 -0.39 8.81
CA GLY A 102 -1.96 0.37 8.56
C GLY A 102 -2.14 1.42 7.47
N ILE A 103 -1.04 2.09 7.14
CA ILE A 103 -0.96 3.03 6.03
C ILE A 103 0.14 2.65 5.06
N ARG A 104 0.06 3.13 3.82
CA ARG A 104 1.15 3.09 2.84
C ARG A 104 1.65 4.49 2.54
N VAL A 105 2.98 4.64 2.47
CA VAL A 105 3.64 5.86 2.01
C VAL A 105 4.25 5.59 0.63
N MET A 106 3.78 6.31 -0.39
CA MET A 106 4.20 6.16 -1.80
C MET A 106 5.48 6.97 -2.10
N ILE A 107 6.59 6.62 -1.44
CA ILE A 107 7.88 7.32 -1.53
C ILE A 107 8.40 7.33 -2.98
N GLN A 108 8.14 6.27 -3.74
CA GLN A 108 8.50 6.13 -5.16
C GLN A 108 8.05 7.28 -6.07
N ASP A 109 6.98 8.00 -5.70
CA ASP A 109 6.36 9.03 -6.53
C ASP A 109 6.65 10.44 -5.97
N MET A 110 7.43 10.55 -4.90
CA MET A 110 7.86 11.84 -4.35
C MET A 110 8.96 12.44 -5.24
N ASP A 111 8.89 13.75 -5.48
CA ASP A 111 9.91 14.48 -6.26
C ASP A 111 11.31 14.40 -5.60
N ASP A 112 11.35 14.33 -4.27
CA ASP A 112 12.55 14.16 -3.45
C ASP A 112 12.22 13.17 -2.33
N GLU A 113 12.78 11.97 -2.38
CA GLU A 113 12.52 10.92 -1.38
C GLU A 113 13.04 11.30 0.01
N THR A 114 14.04 12.18 0.11
CA THR A 114 14.64 12.59 1.39
C THR A 114 13.69 13.42 2.24
N ILE A 115 12.56 13.88 1.67
CA ILE A 115 11.50 14.56 2.43
C ILE A 115 10.99 13.73 3.60
N ILE A 116 11.04 12.39 3.52
CA ILE A 116 10.64 11.50 4.62
C ILE A 116 11.52 11.63 5.86
N LEU A 117 12.73 12.19 5.72
CA LEU A 117 13.68 12.47 6.79
C LEU A 117 13.49 13.87 7.39
N SER A 118 12.60 14.69 6.82
CA SER A 118 12.29 16.01 7.34
C SER A 118 11.56 15.94 8.69
N PRO A 119 11.62 17.00 9.53
CA PRO A 119 10.99 16.98 10.86
C PRO A 119 9.50 16.62 10.89
N PRO A 120 8.64 17.08 9.95
CA PRO A 120 7.22 16.69 9.93
C PRO A 120 7.02 15.17 9.73
N TYR A 121 7.71 14.58 8.75
CA TYR A 121 7.61 13.15 8.44
C TYR A 121 8.21 12.29 9.56
N VAL A 122 9.40 12.64 10.06
CA VAL A 122 10.03 11.93 11.19
C VAL A 122 9.13 11.96 12.42
N LYS A 123 8.45 13.08 12.70
CA LYS A 123 7.47 13.16 13.79
C LYS A 123 6.31 12.19 13.58
N ALA A 124 5.82 12.05 12.34
CA ALA A 124 4.77 11.08 12.00
C ALA A 124 5.24 9.64 12.16
N PHE A 125 6.40 9.28 11.61
CA PHE A 125 6.95 7.92 11.75
C PHE A 125 7.23 7.55 13.20
N LYS A 126 7.76 8.46 14.03
CA LYS A 126 7.92 8.23 15.48
C LYS A 126 6.59 8.03 16.19
N TYR A 127 5.55 8.75 15.77
CA TYR A 127 4.22 8.52 16.30
C TYR A 127 3.68 7.14 15.91
N PHE A 128 3.83 6.73 14.64
CA PHE A 128 3.43 5.40 14.17
C PHE A 128 4.20 4.27 14.85
N GLU A 129 5.49 4.44 15.07
CA GLU A 129 6.32 3.54 15.87
C GLU A 129 5.80 3.42 17.31
N ALA A 130 5.52 4.55 17.98
CA ALA A 130 5.03 4.56 19.36
C ALA A 130 3.69 3.84 19.53
N ILE A 131 2.78 3.95 18.54
CA ILE A 131 1.49 3.25 18.54
C ILE A 131 1.53 1.87 17.86
N GLN A 132 2.70 1.43 17.38
CA GLN A 132 2.91 0.17 16.67
C GLN A 132 2.02 0.00 15.43
N LEU A 133 1.72 1.10 14.72
CA LEU A 133 0.99 1.11 13.46
C LEU A 133 1.91 0.61 12.33
N PRO A 134 1.53 -0.47 11.61
CA PRO A 134 2.24 -0.88 10.41
C PRO A 134 2.26 0.19 9.32
N VAL A 135 3.40 0.32 8.66
CA VAL A 135 3.58 1.22 7.51
C VAL A 135 4.17 0.45 6.34
N ASP A 136 3.43 0.39 5.24
CA ASP A 136 3.92 -0.09 3.96
C ASP A 136 4.77 1.02 3.32
N LEU A 137 6.01 0.69 2.99
CA LEU A 137 7.06 1.59 2.50
C LEU A 137 7.29 1.26 1.03
N LEU A 138 6.61 2.01 0.16
CA LEU A 138 6.65 1.80 -1.29
C LEU A 138 7.74 2.68 -1.91
N VAL A 139 8.86 2.04 -2.24
CA VAL A 139 10.08 2.65 -2.73
C VAL A 139 10.53 2.03 -4.06
N THR A 140 11.41 2.72 -4.78
CA THR A 140 12.26 2.14 -5.81
C THR A 140 13.61 1.70 -5.23
N HIS A 141 14.35 0.88 -5.98
CA HIS A 141 15.61 0.27 -5.52
C HIS A 141 16.71 1.30 -5.17
N ASP A 142 16.72 2.44 -5.85
CA ASP A 142 17.63 3.57 -5.64
C ASP A 142 17.27 4.43 -4.42
N GLN A 143 16.07 4.27 -3.85
CA GLN A 143 15.61 4.99 -2.66
C GLN A 143 15.87 4.23 -1.35
N LEU A 144 16.48 3.04 -1.41
CA LEU A 144 16.70 2.19 -0.24
C LEU A 144 17.66 2.81 0.79
N ASP A 145 18.61 3.64 0.37
CA ASP A 145 19.53 4.32 1.30
C ASP A 145 18.81 5.36 2.17
N THR A 146 17.87 6.10 1.60
CA THR A 146 17.00 7.00 2.35
C THR A 146 16.12 6.22 3.34
N LEU A 147 15.63 5.04 2.92
CA LEU A 147 14.86 4.16 3.79
C LEU A 147 15.70 3.64 4.97
N ASN A 148 16.96 3.26 4.74
CA ASN A 148 17.88 2.83 5.80
C ASN A 148 18.09 3.94 6.84
N GLN A 149 18.31 5.18 6.40
CA GLN A 149 18.43 6.34 7.31
C GLN A 149 17.15 6.55 8.13
N LEU A 150 15.98 6.39 7.52
CA LEU A 150 14.71 6.46 8.25
C LEU A 150 14.64 5.36 9.33
N MET A 151 15.05 4.13 9.01
CA MET A 151 15.04 3.01 9.97
C MET A 151 16.03 3.22 11.12
N GLU A 152 17.12 3.96 10.94
CA GLU A 152 18.00 4.36 12.06
C GLU A 152 17.30 5.33 13.03
N ILE A 153 16.37 6.15 12.52
CA ILE A 153 15.62 7.14 13.30
C ILE A 153 14.42 6.51 14.03
N VAL A 154 13.78 5.50 13.42
CA VAL A 154 12.62 4.77 13.95
C VAL A 154 12.85 3.24 13.92
N PRO A 155 13.82 2.73 14.70
CA PRO A 155 14.34 1.35 14.58
C PRO A 155 13.35 0.25 14.94
N THR A 156 12.22 0.58 15.57
CA THR A 156 11.17 -0.36 15.95
C THR A 156 9.86 -0.12 15.19
N LEU A 157 9.88 0.75 14.17
CA LEU A 157 8.74 0.92 13.27
C LEU A 157 8.42 -0.42 12.60
N ARG A 158 7.14 -0.76 12.54
CA ARG A 158 6.66 -1.93 11.80
C ARG A 158 6.57 -1.60 10.31
N GLY A 159 7.73 -1.51 9.66
CA GLY A 159 7.85 -1.26 8.23
C GLY A 159 7.68 -2.53 7.39
N VAL A 160 6.89 -2.45 6.32
CA VAL A 160 6.80 -3.47 5.26
C VAL A 160 7.40 -2.88 3.99
N ILE A 161 8.45 -3.50 3.44
CA ILE A 161 9.02 -3.07 2.16
C ILE A 161 8.21 -3.70 1.03
N ASP A 162 7.51 -2.87 0.27
CA ASP A 162 6.70 -3.33 -0.86
C ASP A 162 7.57 -3.84 -2.01
N HIS A 163 7.11 -4.91 -2.65
CA HIS A 163 7.72 -5.48 -3.87
C HIS A 163 9.24 -5.71 -3.77
N LEU A 164 9.75 -6.03 -2.57
CA LEU A 164 11.18 -6.17 -2.30
C LEU A 164 12.01 -4.93 -2.68
N GLY A 165 11.43 -3.73 -2.64
CA GLY A 165 12.09 -2.50 -3.06
C GLY A 165 12.27 -2.37 -4.56
N LYS A 166 11.40 -3.04 -5.36
CA LYS A 166 11.42 -3.01 -6.84
C LYS A 166 12.81 -3.24 -7.42
N LEU A 167 13.48 -4.30 -6.95
CA LEU A 167 14.78 -4.71 -7.49
C LEU A 167 14.73 -4.76 -9.01
N ILE A 168 15.75 -4.19 -9.66
CA ILE A 168 15.93 -4.36 -11.10
C ILE A 168 16.27 -5.83 -11.35
N PHE A 169 15.29 -6.59 -11.81
CA PHE A 169 15.56 -7.89 -12.40
C PHE A 169 16.18 -7.63 -13.78
N LEU A 170 17.47 -7.95 -13.93
CA LEU A 170 18.08 -8.16 -15.25
C LEU A 170 17.43 -9.40 -15.87
N ILE A 171 16.29 -9.19 -16.54
CA ILE A 171 15.43 -10.24 -17.13
C ILE A 171 16.21 -11.12 -18.12
N ASP A 172 17.34 -10.65 -18.67
CA ASP A 172 18.18 -11.43 -19.57
C ASP A 172 19.01 -12.55 -18.91
N ARG A 173 19.01 -12.71 -17.57
CA ARG A 173 19.81 -13.74 -16.88
C ARG A 173 19.02 -14.85 -16.20
N LEU A 174 17.71 -14.72 -16.06
CA LEU A 174 16.88 -15.79 -15.49
C LEU A 174 16.33 -16.65 -16.63
N LYS A 175 17.12 -17.62 -17.09
CA LYS A 175 16.59 -18.80 -17.79
C LYS A 175 15.79 -19.63 -16.78
N ILE A 176 14.57 -19.20 -16.47
CA ILE A 176 13.60 -20.07 -15.80
C ILE A 176 13.21 -21.08 -16.86
N GLY A 177 13.75 -22.30 -16.73
CA GLY A 177 13.48 -23.39 -17.65
C GLY A 177 11.99 -23.58 -17.84
N SER A 178 11.56 -23.67 -19.09
CA SER A 178 10.22 -24.07 -19.46
C SER A 178 9.88 -25.40 -18.80
N LEU A 179 8.97 -25.38 -17.84
CA LEU A 179 8.27 -26.59 -17.43
C LEU A 179 7.19 -26.84 -18.49
N THR A 180 7.55 -27.70 -19.45
CA THR A 180 6.59 -28.48 -20.25
C THR A 180 5.83 -29.44 -19.36
#